data_AF-A0A953Z2K4-F1
#
_entry.id   AF-A0A953Z2K4-F1
#
_cell.length_a   1.000
_cell.length_b   1.000
_cell.length_c   1.000
_cell.angle_alpha   90.00
_cell.angle_beta   90.00
_cell.angle_gamma   90.00
#
_symmetry.space_group_name_H-M   'P 1'
#
loop_
_entity.id
_entity.type
_entity.pdbx_description
1 polymer ?
#
loop_
_entity_poly.entity_id
_entity_poly.type
_entity_poly.pdbx_seq_one_letter_code
_entity_poly.pdbx_strand_id
1 'polypeptide(L)'
;MKYVVASVLALACAAALIVVEPATSQHVHAQANNDYDLKDDYNKTLGKLADLHFKIGRVWVKAKFETRAKDHFRRVVFIEPDNSKTWKALGYKEKDGKWIPGERD
;
A
#
# COMPACT_ATOMS: atom_id res chain seq x y z
N MET A 1 -21.00 42.04 -49.99
CA MET A 1 -20.88 41.73 -51.44
C MET A 1 -19.39 41.43 -51.70
N LYS A 2 -18.91 40.21 -52.03
CA LYS A 2 -19.09 39.40 -53.27
C LYS A 2 -18.65 40.23 -54.50
N TYR A 3 -17.63 39.94 -55.34
CA TYR A 3 -16.76 38.81 -55.71
C TYR A 3 -15.44 39.41 -56.31
N VAL A 4 -14.34 38.71 -56.66
CA VAL A 4 -14.11 38.05 -57.97
C VAL A 4 -12.61 37.57 -58.03
N VAL A 5 -12.31 36.26 -58.16
CA VAL A 5 -11.72 35.50 -59.33
C VAL A 5 -10.24 35.88 -59.65
N ALA A 6 -9.25 35.03 -59.93
CA ALA A 6 -9.02 33.58 -59.98
C ALA A 6 -7.51 33.27 -59.98
N SER A 7 -7.20 32.08 -59.46
CA SER A 7 -6.19 31.08 -59.83
C SER A 7 -5.01 31.42 -60.75
N VAL A 8 -3.79 31.21 -60.23
CA VAL A 8 -2.68 30.60 -60.98
C VAL A 8 -2.16 29.42 -60.15
N LEU A 9 -2.33 28.22 -60.69
CA LEU A 9 -1.73 26.98 -60.18
C LEU A 9 -0.21 27.06 -60.37
N ALA A 10 0.55 26.92 -59.28
CA ALA A 10 1.93 26.46 -59.36
C ALA A 10 2.22 25.63 -58.11
N LEU A 11 2.25 24.32 -58.32
CA LEU A 11 2.60 23.29 -57.37
C LEU A 11 4.12 23.33 -57.15
N ALA A 12 4.58 23.66 -55.94
CA ALA A 12 5.94 23.35 -55.51
C ALA A 12 5.98 23.16 -53.98
N CYS A 13 6.28 21.94 -53.57
CA CYS A 13 6.62 21.55 -52.20
C CYS A 13 7.62 22.50 -51.55
N ALA A 14 7.28 23.07 -50.40
CA ALA A 14 8.24 23.34 -49.33
C ALA A 14 7.49 23.71 -48.04
N ALA A 15 7.65 22.85 -47.03
CA ALA A 15 7.51 23.11 -45.60
C ALA A 15 6.43 24.13 -45.17
N ALA A 16 5.30 23.60 -44.71
CA ALA A 16 4.44 24.32 -43.79
C ALA A 16 5.23 24.68 -42.52
N LEU A 17 5.74 25.90 -42.44
CA LEU A 17 6.08 26.55 -41.18
C LEU A 17 4.76 26.84 -40.46
N ILE A 18 4.24 25.82 -39.77
CA ILE A 18 3.24 26.01 -38.74
C ILE A 18 3.93 26.82 -37.65
N VAL A 19 3.56 28.08 -37.52
CA VAL A 19 3.84 28.86 -36.31
C VAL A 19 3.12 28.14 -35.17
N VAL A 20 3.86 27.34 -34.41
CA VAL A 20 3.36 26.72 -33.18
C VAL A 20 3.34 27.82 -32.12
N GLU A 21 2.16 28.40 -31.90
CA GLU A 21 1.90 29.15 -30.67
C GLU A 21 2.14 28.21 -29.48
N PRO A 22 2.80 28.62 -28.38
CA PRO A 22 2.91 27.79 -27.21
C PRO A 22 1.50 27.61 -26.66
N ALA A 23 0.91 26.44 -26.92
CA ALA A 23 -0.30 26.00 -26.27
C ALA A 23 -0.09 26.23 -24.79
N THR A 24 -0.85 27.17 -24.23
CA THR A 24 -0.94 27.36 -22.80
C THR A 24 -1.22 25.99 -22.22
N SER A 25 -0.33 25.53 -21.34
CA SER A 25 -0.47 24.28 -20.61
C SER A 25 -1.76 24.36 -19.81
N GLN A 26 -2.87 23.96 -20.44
CA GLN A 26 -4.04 23.53 -19.72
C GLN A 26 -3.59 22.28 -18.99
N HIS A 27 -3.16 22.48 -17.75
CA HIS A 27 -3.10 21.42 -16.77
C HIS A 27 -4.52 20.87 -16.66
N VAL A 28 -4.78 19.83 -17.45
CA VAL A 28 -5.89 18.92 -17.21
C VAL A 28 -5.64 18.33 -15.83
N HIS A 29 -6.20 18.96 -14.81
CA HIS A 29 -6.45 18.28 -13.54
C HIS A 29 -7.55 17.26 -13.80
N ALA A 30 -7.19 16.17 -14.48
CA ALA A 30 -7.89 14.93 -14.33
C ALA A 30 -7.71 14.57 -12.85
N GLN A 31 -8.69 14.91 -12.02
CA GLN A 31 -8.86 14.28 -10.73
C GLN A 31 -9.09 12.80 -11.05
N ALA A 32 -8.02 12.02 -11.00
CA ALA A 32 -8.15 10.58 -10.94
C ALA A 32 -9.00 10.32 -9.70
N ASN A 33 -10.23 9.84 -9.90
CA ASN A 33 -11.07 9.28 -8.85
C ASN A 33 -10.42 7.97 -8.39
N ASN A 34 -9.23 8.05 -7.82
CA ASN A 34 -8.56 6.97 -7.13
C ASN A 34 -8.89 7.17 -5.66
N ASP A 35 -10.06 6.68 -5.29
CA ASP A 35 -10.46 6.44 -3.90
C ASP A 35 -9.66 5.23 -3.36
N TYR A 36 -8.33 5.27 -3.53
CA TYR A 36 -7.42 4.33 -2.91
C TYR A 36 -7.43 4.68 -1.43
N ASP A 37 -8.22 3.95 -0.65
CA ASP A 37 -8.14 4.01 0.80
C ASP A 37 -6.81 3.36 1.24
N LEU A 38 -5.75 4.18 1.22
CA LEU A 38 -4.40 3.81 1.65
C LEU A 38 -4.42 3.28 3.10
N LYS A 39 -5.37 3.73 3.92
CA LYS A 39 -5.46 3.31 5.32
C LYS A 39 -6.03 1.90 5.44
N ASP A 40 -7.07 1.57 4.67
CA ASP A 40 -7.60 0.20 4.63
C ASP A 40 -6.54 -0.80 4.11
N ASP A 41 -5.90 -0.49 2.98
CA ASP A 41 -4.90 -1.38 2.41
C ASP A 41 -3.67 -1.55 3.33
N TYR A 42 -3.25 -0.47 4.00
CA TYR A 42 -2.20 -0.52 5.01
C TYR A 42 -2.59 -1.44 6.18
N ASN A 43 -3.78 -1.26 6.76
CA ASN A 43 -4.25 -2.07 7.88
C ASN A 43 -4.41 -3.55 7.48
N LYS A 44 -4.94 -3.81 6.28
CA LYS A 44 -5.06 -5.15 5.72
C LYS A 44 -3.70 -5.81 5.53
N THR A 45 -2.72 -5.05 5.07
CA THR A 45 -1.34 -5.52 4.91
C THR A 45 -0.70 -5.83 6.27
N LEU A 46 -0.92 -4.97 7.28
CA LEU A 46 -0.49 -5.22 8.65
C LEU A 46 -1.11 -6.51 9.23
N GLY A 47 -2.41 -6.72 9.09
CA GLY A 47 -3.07 -7.93 9.58
C GLY A 47 -2.51 -9.21 8.91
N LYS A 48 -2.29 -9.17 7.59
CA LYS A 48 -1.62 -10.28 6.88
C LYS A 48 -0.20 -10.54 7.38
N LEU A 49 0.55 -9.48 7.70
CA LEU A 49 1.90 -9.58 8.24
C LEU A 49 1.91 -10.18 9.66
N ALA A 50 0.96 -9.78 10.50
CA ALA A 50 0.75 -10.34 11.83
C ALA A 50 0.43 -11.84 11.75
N ASP A 51 -0.52 -12.23 10.89
CA ASP A 51 -0.87 -13.63 10.63
C ASP A 51 0.33 -14.46 10.16
N LEU A 52 1.16 -13.90 9.27
CA LEU A 52 2.36 -14.57 8.78
C LEU A 52 3.37 -14.79 9.91
N HIS A 53 3.64 -13.77 10.72
CA HIS A 53 4.53 -13.91 11.88
C HIS A 53 4.00 -14.94 12.89
N PHE A 54 2.68 -15.00 13.13
CA PHE A 54 2.09 -16.02 13.98
C PHE A 54 2.34 -17.44 13.42
N LYS A 55 2.15 -17.63 12.10
CA LYS A 55 2.41 -18.92 11.43
C LYS A 55 3.88 -19.33 11.53
N ILE A 56 4.81 -18.39 11.29
CA ILE A 56 6.25 -18.65 11.43
C ILE A 56 6.60 -19.04 12.88
N GLY A 57 6.07 -18.30 13.87
CA GLY A 57 6.27 -18.62 15.28
C GLY A 57 5.82 -20.05 15.61
N ARG A 58 4.64 -20.46 15.12
CA ARG A 58 4.12 -21.83 15.27
C ARG A 58 5.03 -22.89 14.64
N VAL A 59 5.67 -22.61 13.51
CA VAL A 59 6.65 -23.52 12.89
C VAL A 59 7.89 -23.66 13.77
N TRP A 60 8.41 -22.55 14.33
CA TRP A 60 9.55 -22.61 15.24
C TRP A 60 9.26 -23.34 16.55
N VAL A 61 8.05 -23.22 17.11
CA VAL A 61 7.60 -24.03 18.27
C VAL A 61 7.66 -25.52 17.92
N LYS A 62 7.13 -25.92 16.76
CA LYS A 62 7.18 -27.33 16.31
C LYS A 62 8.63 -27.81 16.15
N ALA A 63 9.52 -26.93 15.71
CA ALA A 63 10.95 -27.19 15.58
C ALA A 63 11.73 -27.06 16.91
N LYS A 64 11.06 -26.82 18.05
CA LYS A 64 11.65 -26.70 19.39
C LYS A 64 12.62 -25.52 19.56
N PHE A 65 12.55 -24.51 18.70
CA PHE A 65 13.34 -23.28 18.83
C PHE A 65 12.51 -22.16 19.48
N GLU A 66 12.34 -22.26 20.80
CA GLU A 66 11.45 -21.37 21.57
C GLU A 66 11.83 -19.88 21.47
N THR A 67 13.11 -19.55 21.49
CA THR A 67 13.56 -18.14 21.37
C THR A 67 13.12 -17.53 20.04
N ARG A 68 13.32 -18.25 18.93
CA ARG A 68 12.92 -17.79 17.59
C ARG A 68 11.40 -17.69 17.46
N ALA A 69 10.67 -18.64 18.06
CA ALA A 69 9.21 -18.56 18.11
C ALA A 69 8.73 -17.29 18.81
N LYS A 70 9.29 -17.00 20.00
CA LYS A 70 8.94 -15.80 20.78
C LYS A 70 9.25 -14.50 20.02
N ASP A 71 10.35 -14.44 19.28
CA ASP A 71 10.68 -13.26 18.47
C ASP A 71 9.62 -12.96 17.41
N HIS A 72 9.10 -13.99 16.75
CA HIS A 72 8.00 -13.81 15.80
C HIS A 72 6.68 -13.44 16.48
N PHE A 73 6.36 -14.07 17.61
CA PHE A 73 5.15 -13.71 18.37
C PHE A 73 5.17 -12.27 18.90
N ARG A 74 6.33 -11.75 19.31
CA ARG A 74 6.48 -10.34 19.70
C ARG A 74 6.15 -9.38 18.56
N ARG A 75 6.47 -9.73 17.31
CA ARG A 75 6.10 -8.93 16.14
C ARG A 75 4.60 -8.88 15.91
N VAL A 76 3.89 -10.00 16.17
CA VAL A 76 2.43 -10.01 16.09
C VAL A 76 1.83 -9.06 17.12
N VAL A 77 2.27 -9.13 18.38
CA VAL A 77 1.78 -8.25 19.45
C VAL A 77 2.09 -6.77 19.18
N PHE A 78 3.20 -6.48 18.52
CA PHE A 78 3.53 -5.12 18.10
C PHE A 78 2.54 -4.58 17.04
N ILE A 79 2.05 -5.45 16.15
CA ILE A 79 1.09 -5.08 15.09
C ILE A 79 -0.36 -5.12 15.60
N GLU A 80 -0.69 -6.13 16.39
CA GLU A 80 -2.01 -6.43 16.95
C GLU A 80 -1.90 -6.62 18.47
N PRO A 81 -1.92 -5.53 19.25
CA PRO A 81 -1.80 -5.59 20.71
C PRO A 81 -2.90 -6.39 21.40
N ASP A 82 -4.07 -6.52 20.76
CA ASP A 82 -5.22 -7.23 21.31
C ASP A 82 -5.27 -8.71 20.90
N ASN A 83 -4.23 -9.22 20.23
CA ASN A 83 -4.16 -10.61 19.78
C ASN A 83 -3.93 -11.57 20.96
N SER A 84 -5.02 -11.91 21.64
CA SER A 84 -5.03 -12.76 22.85
C SER A 84 -4.37 -14.13 22.64
N LYS A 85 -4.52 -14.70 21.44
CA LYS A 85 -3.89 -15.97 21.06
C LYS A 85 -2.38 -15.88 21.11
N THR A 86 -1.81 -14.77 20.66
CA THR A 86 -0.35 -14.60 20.61
C THR A 86 0.23 -14.27 21.98
N TRP A 87 -0.48 -13.49 22.79
CA TRP A 87 -0.10 -13.30 24.19
C TRP A 87 -0.05 -14.60 24.99
N LYS A 88 -1.06 -15.46 24.82
CA LYS A 88 -1.05 -16.81 25.40
C LYS A 88 0.12 -17.65 24.87
N ALA A 89 0.44 -17.57 23.58
CA ALA A 89 1.59 -18.25 22.99
C ALA A 89 2.95 -17.74 23.54
N LEU A 90 3.01 -16.48 23.99
CA LEU A 90 4.16 -15.92 24.69
C LEU A 90 4.22 -16.32 26.18
N GLY A 91 3.19 -16.99 26.70
CA GLY A 91 3.09 -17.41 28.11
C GLY A 91 2.49 -16.36 29.03
N TYR A 92 1.77 -15.37 28.50
CA TYR A 92 1.07 -14.37 29.31
C TYR A 92 -0.36 -14.84 29.65
N LYS A 93 -0.86 -14.34 30.78
CA LYS A 93 -2.26 -14.46 31.21
C LYS A 93 -2.90 -13.07 31.25
N GLU A 94 -4.17 -12.99 30.90
CA GLU A 94 -4.93 -11.75 30.99
C GLU A 94 -5.50 -11.60 32.40
N LYS A 95 -5.32 -10.41 33.00
CA LYS A 95 -5.88 -10.04 34.29
C LYS A 95 -6.25 -8.56 34.26
N ASP A 96 -7.52 -8.25 34.51
CA ASP A 96 -8.04 -6.87 34.55
C ASP A 96 -7.71 -6.06 33.28
N GLY A 97 -7.82 -6.70 32.10
CA GLY A 97 -7.49 -6.10 30.80
C GLY A 97 -6.00 -5.89 30.53
N LYS A 98 -5.12 -6.44 31.37
CA LYS A 98 -3.66 -6.36 31.22
C LYS A 98 -3.05 -7.75 31.01
N TRP A 99 -2.06 -7.83 30.14
CA TRP A 99 -1.25 -9.03 29.94
C TRP A 99 -0.13 -9.09 30.97
N ILE A 100 -0.18 -10.08 31.85
CA ILE A 100 0.86 -10.33 32.86
C ILE A 100 1.60 -11.63 32.54
N PRO A 101 2.92 -11.72 32.78
CA PRO A 101 3.64 -12.98 32.61
C PRO A 101 2.98 -14.10 33.43
N GLY A 102 2.83 -15.28 32.82
CA GLY A 102 2.46 -16.49 33.54
C GLY A 102 3.54 -16.85 34.57
N GLU A 103 3.14 -17.50 35.65
CA GLU A 103 4.09 -18.07 36.61
C GLU A 103 5.00 -19.07 35.87
N ARG A 104 6.30 -18.99 36.16
CA ARG A 104 7.26 -20.00 35.72
C ARG A 104 7.20 -21.11 36.77
N ASP A 105 6.50 -22.19 36.45
CA ASP A 105 6.55 -23.43 37.22
C ASP A 105 7.95 -24.07 37.15
#